data_AF-A0A8C0X9E9-F1
#
_entry.id   AF-A0A8C0X9E9-F1
#
_cell.length_a   1.000
_cell.length_b   1.000
_cell.length_c   1.000
_cell.angle_alpha   90.00
_cell.angle_beta   90.00
_cell.angle_gamma   90.00
#
_symmetry.space_group_name_H-M   'P 1'
#
loop_
_entity.id
_entity.type
_entity.pdbx_description
1 polymer ?
#
loop_
_entity_poly.entity_id
_entity_poly.type
_entity_poly.pdbx_seq_one_letter_code
_entity_poly.pdbx_strand_id
1 'polypeptide(L)'
;MQRTHVCIGALHHPHSPGPSTFFIIAQTTLGLQLDIQLVPTMQVFVRLAPEVCGLCGNFDDNTINDFTTRSQSVVGNALEFGNSWKFSPSCPDALVPVDSCTANPYRKSWAQKQCSIINSATFDACHAHVEPAKYYEACVSDACACDSGGDCECFCTAVAAYAQACHDVGVCVSWRTPDICPLFCDYYNADSQCTWHYKPCGSPCMRTCQNPSGHCLRDLGGLEGCYPKCPLGTPIFDENTMQCVATCPIPTPPPPTCRVHGKLYRPGARVPTDKNCYSW
;
A
#
# COMPACT_ATOMS: atom_id res chain seq x y z
N MET A 1 20.02 26.27 2.27
CA MET A 1 18.61 26.17 2.73
C MET A 1 18.59 25.66 4.17
N GLN A 2 17.99 26.38 5.11
CA GLN A 2 17.79 25.90 6.49
C GLN A 2 16.75 24.78 6.49
N ARG A 3 17.06 23.59 7.03
CA ARG A 3 16.02 22.57 7.27
C ARG A 3 15.15 23.02 8.44
N THR A 4 13.84 23.03 8.23
CA THR A 4 12.86 23.20 9.30
C THR A 4 12.48 21.81 9.79
N HIS A 5 12.80 21.47 11.04
CA HIS A 5 12.22 20.28 11.64
C HIS A 5 10.77 20.61 12.00
N VAL A 6 9.85 19.80 11.53
CA VAL A 6 8.44 19.89 11.89
C VAL A 6 8.17 18.68 12.76
N CYS A 7 7.52 18.90 13.91
CA CYS A 7 6.96 17.79 14.67
C CYS A 7 5.93 17.12 13.75
N ILE A 8 6.31 15.99 13.17
CA ILE A 8 5.36 15.11 12.53
C ILE A 8 4.64 14.46 13.69
N GLY A 9 3.45 14.96 14.00
CA GLY A 9 2.55 14.14 14.77
C GLY A 9 2.39 12.86 13.98
N ALA A 10 2.74 11.74 14.58
CA ALA A 10 2.06 10.54 14.17
C ALA A 10 0.57 10.90 14.31
N LEU A 11 -0.15 10.97 13.18
CA LEU A 11 -1.54 10.56 13.16
C LEU A 11 -1.51 9.08 13.55
N HIS A 12 -1.26 8.85 14.84
CA HIS A 12 -1.36 7.59 15.52
C HIS A 12 -2.39 7.83 16.60
N HIS A 13 -3.65 7.80 16.17
CA HIS A 13 -4.43 6.74 16.75
C HIS A 13 -3.94 5.44 16.11
N PRO A 14 -3.43 4.47 16.90
CA PRO A 14 -3.07 3.14 16.40
C PRO A 14 -4.25 2.37 15.76
N HIS A 15 -5.43 2.98 15.68
CA HIS A 15 -6.72 2.38 15.36
C HIS A 15 -7.64 3.26 14.49
N SER A 16 -7.14 4.28 13.79
CA SER A 16 -7.99 5.00 12.82
C SER A 16 -7.65 4.49 11.42
N PRO A 17 -8.30 3.40 10.94
CA PRO A 17 -8.19 3.01 9.55
C PRO A 17 -8.68 4.18 8.69
N GLY A 18 -8.11 4.34 7.50
CA GLY A 18 -8.77 5.14 6.49
C GLY A 18 -10.17 4.57 6.20
N PRO A 19 -10.94 5.19 5.29
CA PRO A 19 -12.23 4.63 4.89
C PRO A 19 -12.16 3.20 4.31
N SER A 20 -10.97 2.76 3.90
CA SER A 20 -10.69 1.37 3.53
C SER A 20 -10.13 0.60 4.72
N THR A 21 -10.65 -0.60 4.96
CA THR A 21 -10.06 -1.54 5.93
C THR A 21 -8.78 -2.21 5.41
N PHE A 22 -8.48 -2.07 4.11
CA PHE A 22 -7.34 -2.74 3.48
C PHE A 22 -6.10 -1.86 3.42
N PHE A 23 -6.26 -0.53 3.48
CA PHE A 23 -5.17 0.41 3.23
C PHE A 23 -5.16 1.55 4.23
N ILE A 24 -3.96 1.97 4.62
CA ILE A 24 -3.70 3.25 5.26
C ILE A 24 -2.99 4.14 4.24
N ILE A 25 -3.52 5.32 3.99
CA ILE A 25 -2.92 6.28 3.05
C ILE A 25 -2.36 7.45 3.85
N ALA A 26 -1.06 7.72 3.68
CA ALA A 26 -0.39 8.87 4.26
C ALA A 26 0.15 9.77 3.14
N GLN A 27 -0.36 10.99 3.06
CA GLN A 27 0.09 11.98 2.08
C GLN A 27 0.76 13.15 2.78
N THR A 28 1.86 13.62 2.20
CA THR A 28 2.59 14.80 2.68
C THR A 28 2.40 15.97 1.73
N THR A 29 2.57 17.20 2.24
CA THR A 29 2.52 18.42 1.42
C THR A 29 3.71 18.55 0.46
N LEU A 30 4.72 17.67 0.57
CA LEU A 30 5.89 17.62 -0.29
C LEU A 30 5.71 16.70 -1.52
N GLY A 31 4.50 16.19 -1.74
CA GLY A 31 4.19 15.31 -2.88
C GLY A 31 4.52 13.84 -2.68
N LEU A 32 5.02 13.43 -1.51
CA LEU A 32 5.15 12.03 -1.13
C LEU A 32 3.79 11.47 -0.68
N GLN A 33 3.41 10.31 -1.23
CA GLN A 33 2.27 9.51 -0.78
C GLN A 33 2.72 8.07 -0.48
N LEU A 34 2.26 7.54 0.65
CA LEU A 34 2.46 6.17 1.09
C LEU A 34 1.10 5.47 1.11
N ASP A 35 0.95 4.40 0.34
CA ASP A 35 -0.21 3.52 0.40
C ASP A 35 0.24 2.23 1.12
N ILE A 36 -0.18 2.05 2.37
CA ILE A 36 0.17 0.89 3.19
C ILE A 36 -0.98 -0.10 3.12
N GLN A 37 -0.82 -1.16 2.33
CA GLN A 37 -1.73 -2.28 2.32
C GLN A 37 -1.57 -3.08 3.61
N LEU A 38 -2.67 -3.47 4.23
CA LEU A 38 -2.74 -4.29 5.44
C LEU A 38 -3.22 -5.71 5.13
N VAL A 39 -4.08 -5.87 4.12
CA VAL A 39 -4.74 -7.12 3.74
C VAL A 39 -4.55 -7.36 2.24
N PRO A 40 -4.21 -8.58 1.78
CA PRO A 40 -3.99 -9.79 2.58
C PRO A 40 -2.61 -9.85 3.23
N THR A 41 -1.62 -9.14 2.68
CA THR A 41 -0.28 -9.05 3.24
C THR A 41 0.11 -7.59 3.38
N MET A 42 0.87 -7.26 4.44
CA MET A 42 1.32 -5.89 4.65
C MET A 42 2.32 -5.48 3.56
N GLN A 43 1.97 -4.49 2.74
CA GLN A 43 2.83 -3.95 1.68
C GLN A 43 2.85 -2.41 1.76
N VAL A 44 3.93 -1.80 1.31
CA VAL A 44 4.07 -0.33 1.30
C VAL A 44 4.38 0.11 -0.12
N PHE A 45 3.46 0.88 -0.71
CA PHE A 45 3.65 1.52 -2.00
C PHE A 45 4.02 2.97 -1.77
N VAL A 46 5.13 3.39 -2.38
CA VAL A 46 5.66 4.75 -2.25
C VAL A 46 5.47 5.45 -3.58
N ARG A 47 4.69 6.53 -3.60
CA ARG A 47 4.52 7.41 -4.75
C ARG A 47 5.32 8.68 -4.49
N LEU A 48 6.35 8.88 -5.30
CA LEU A 48 7.31 9.96 -5.16
C LEU A 48 7.11 11.03 -6.24
N ALA A 49 7.50 12.25 -5.93
CA ALA A 49 7.72 13.29 -6.94
C ALA A 49 8.99 12.95 -7.76
N PRO A 50 9.17 13.55 -8.94
CA PRO A 50 10.40 13.38 -9.74
C PRO A 50 11.68 13.70 -8.96
N GLU A 51 12.83 13.26 -9.48
CA GLU A 51 14.17 13.41 -8.88
C GLU A 51 14.45 12.50 -7.66
N VAL A 52 14.36 11.19 -7.88
CA VAL A 52 14.63 10.17 -6.84
C VAL A 52 15.82 9.30 -7.17
N CYS A 53 16.25 8.50 -6.20
CA CYS A 53 17.18 7.40 -6.40
C CYS A 53 16.90 6.29 -5.38
N GLY A 54 17.26 5.06 -5.71
CA GLY A 54 17.09 3.91 -4.83
C GLY A 54 16.62 2.68 -5.57
N LEU A 55 16.07 1.71 -4.84
CA LEU A 55 15.56 0.45 -5.40
C LEU A 55 14.40 0.64 -6.39
N CYS A 56 13.72 1.79 -6.37
CA CYS A 56 12.65 2.14 -7.29
C CYS A 56 13.13 2.93 -8.53
N GLY A 57 14.46 2.98 -8.78
CA GLY A 57 15.03 3.70 -9.91
C GLY A 57 15.20 5.20 -9.66
N ASN A 58 15.31 5.96 -10.75
CA ASN A 58 15.53 7.42 -10.75
C ASN A 58 14.32 8.24 -11.26
N PHE A 59 13.28 7.57 -11.78
CA PHE A 59 12.03 8.17 -12.23
C PHE A 59 12.21 9.20 -13.37
N ASP A 60 13.06 8.89 -14.36
CA ASP A 60 13.33 9.71 -15.55
C ASP A 60 12.71 9.17 -16.85
N ASP A 61 11.74 8.25 -16.74
CA ASP A 61 11.09 7.51 -17.83
C ASP A 61 12.03 6.63 -18.68
N ASN A 62 13.26 6.37 -18.22
CA ASN A 62 14.23 5.51 -18.91
C ASN A 62 14.59 4.25 -18.11
N THR A 63 13.89 3.14 -18.39
CA THR A 63 14.10 1.88 -17.67
C THR A 63 15.49 1.26 -17.83
N ILE A 64 16.33 1.73 -18.78
CA ILE A 64 17.67 1.19 -19.03
C ILE A 64 18.65 1.59 -17.92
N ASN A 65 18.43 2.73 -17.25
CA ASN A 65 19.33 3.24 -16.22
C ASN A 65 18.79 3.08 -14.78
N ASP A 66 17.62 2.44 -14.60
CA ASP A 66 17.01 2.27 -13.28
C ASP A 66 17.91 1.48 -12.31
N PHE A 67 18.75 0.58 -12.84
CA PHE A 67 19.78 -0.12 -12.05
C PHE A 67 21.04 0.75 -11.86
N THR A 68 20.85 1.98 -11.41
CA THR A 68 21.93 2.88 -10.98
C THR A 68 22.27 2.62 -9.51
N THR A 69 23.52 2.24 -9.25
CA THR A 69 24.01 1.96 -7.90
C THR A 69 24.16 3.23 -7.07
N ARG A 70 24.34 3.07 -5.75
CA ARG A 70 24.67 4.18 -4.84
C ARG A 70 25.93 4.96 -5.26
N SER A 71 26.84 4.34 -6.02
CA SER A 71 28.04 4.99 -6.57
C SER A 71 27.84 5.63 -7.94
N GLN A 72 26.59 5.75 -8.41
CA GLN A 72 26.19 6.33 -9.70
C GLN A 72 26.65 5.50 -10.93
N SER A 73 26.89 4.21 -10.75
CA SER A 73 27.23 3.29 -11.84
C SER A 73 25.97 2.56 -12.31
N VAL A 74 25.74 2.50 -13.62
CA VAL A 74 24.66 1.67 -14.19
C VAL A 74 25.15 0.23 -14.32
N VAL A 75 24.40 -0.72 -13.77
CA VAL A 75 24.74 -2.15 -13.77
C VAL A 75 23.62 -2.97 -14.41
N GLY A 76 23.97 -4.11 -15.02
CA GLY A 76 22.98 -5.02 -15.62
C GLY A 76 22.44 -6.08 -14.65
N ASN A 77 23.06 -6.23 -13.48
CA ASN A 77 22.73 -7.28 -12.52
C ASN A 77 21.90 -6.73 -11.36
N ALA A 78 20.68 -7.26 -11.18
CA ALA A 78 19.76 -6.82 -10.13
C ALA A 78 20.30 -7.08 -8.71
N LEU A 79 21.08 -8.14 -8.50
CA LEU A 79 21.66 -8.48 -7.19
C LEU A 79 22.76 -7.47 -6.80
N GLU A 80 23.63 -7.13 -7.75
CA GLU A 80 24.63 -6.06 -7.58
C GLU A 80 23.97 -4.72 -7.27
N PHE A 81 22.95 -4.36 -8.07
CA PHE A 81 22.16 -3.15 -7.85
C PHE A 81 21.54 -3.12 -6.45
N GLY A 82 20.82 -4.17 -6.05
CA GLY A 82 20.15 -4.26 -4.75
C GLY A 82 21.11 -4.18 -3.57
N ASN A 83 22.24 -4.91 -3.63
CA ASN A 83 23.26 -4.89 -2.58
C ASN A 83 23.93 -3.52 -2.43
N SER A 84 24.03 -2.73 -3.50
CA SER A 84 24.59 -1.37 -3.45
C SER A 84 23.74 -0.38 -2.63
N TRP A 85 22.45 -0.67 -2.46
CA TRP A 85 21.51 0.21 -1.77
C TRP A 85 21.32 -0.10 -0.28
N LYS A 86 22.01 -1.11 0.26
CA LYS A 86 21.92 -1.48 1.68
C LYS A 86 22.17 -0.26 2.60
N PHE A 87 21.35 -0.16 3.64
CA PHE A 87 21.46 0.94 4.60
C PHE A 87 22.70 0.81 5.49
N SER A 88 22.95 -0.40 6.00
CA SER A 88 24.11 -0.70 6.83
C SER A 88 25.12 -1.58 6.10
N PRO A 89 26.43 -1.28 6.16
CA PRO A 89 27.46 -2.16 5.62
C PRO A 89 27.55 -3.50 6.35
N SER A 90 27.02 -3.58 7.58
CA SER A 90 26.98 -4.83 8.37
C SER A 90 25.95 -5.84 7.86
N CYS A 91 25.00 -5.41 7.02
CA CYS A 91 24.08 -6.33 6.38
C CYS A 91 24.84 -7.19 5.37
N PRO A 92 24.67 -8.53 5.41
CA PRO A 92 25.26 -9.39 4.41
C PRO A 92 24.66 -9.08 3.04
N ASP A 93 25.44 -9.30 2.01
CA ASP A 93 24.95 -9.20 0.64
C ASP A 93 23.93 -10.33 0.40
N ALA A 94 22.85 -10.01 -0.30
CA ALA A 94 21.89 -10.99 -0.75
C ALA A 94 22.57 -12.01 -1.66
N LEU A 95 22.15 -13.26 -1.55
CA LEU A 95 22.60 -14.35 -2.41
C LEU A 95 21.76 -14.40 -3.69
N VAL A 96 22.26 -15.14 -4.68
CA VAL A 96 21.50 -15.42 -5.91
C VAL A 96 20.17 -16.07 -5.52
N PRO A 97 19.02 -15.51 -5.95
CA PRO A 97 17.71 -16.09 -5.67
C PRO A 97 17.64 -17.52 -6.22
N VAL A 98 17.21 -18.46 -5.38
CA VAL A 98 16.87 -19.82 -5.80
C VAL A 98 15.42 -19.82 -6.26
N ASP A 99 15.14 -20.48 -7.39
CA ASP A 99 13.75 -20.68 -7.84
C ASP A 99 12.95 -21.42 -6.75
N SER A 100 11.95 -20.72 -6.19
CA SER A 100 11.18 -21.19 -5.05
C SER A 100 10.41 -22.48 -5.37
N CYS A 101 9.96 -22.67 -6.60
CA CYS A 101 9.29 -23.92 -6.99
C CYS A 101 10.27 -25.07 -7.22
N THR A 102 11.55 -24.80 -7.47
CA THR A 102 12.61 -25.83 -7.48
C THR A 102 13.02 -26.21 -6.05
N ALA A 103 13.07 -25.24 -5.14
CA ALA A 103 13.31 -25.48 -3.72
C ALA A 103 12.13 -26.23 -3.05
N ASN A 104 10.90 -25.90 -3.44
CA ASN A 104 9.66 -26.48 -2.90
C ASN A 104 8.79 -27.15 -3.99
N PRO A 105 9.26 -28.26 -4.60
CA PRO A 105 8.60 -28.86 -5.77
C PRO A 105 7.21 -29.41 -5.48
N TYR A 106 6.94 -29.81 -4.24
CA TYR A 106 5.63 -30.32 -3.79
C TYR A 106 4.53 -29.24 -3.83
N ARG A 107 4.89 -27.95 -3.81
CA ARG A 107 3.95 -26.81 -3.86
C ARG A 107 3.60 -26.40 -5.29
N LYS A 108 4.45 -26.74 -6.27
CA LYS A 108 4.37 -26.24 -7.65
C LYS A 108 3.01 -26.49 -8.30
N SER A 109 2.48 -27.70 -8.22
CA SER A 109 1.19 -28.05 -8.85
C SER A 109 0.02 -27.26 -8.25
N TRP A 110 0.04 -27.03 -6.93
CA TRP A 110 -0.97 -26.20 -6.27
C TRP A 110 -0.83 -24.73 -6.69
N ALA A 111 0.38 -24.18 -6.66
CA ALA A 111 0.67 -22.81 -7.07
C ALA A 111 0.22 -22.54 -8.52
N GLN A 112 0.61 -23.40 -9.46
CA GLN A 112 0.21 -23.28 -10.87
C GLN A 112 -1.31 -23.33 -11.05
N LYS A 113 -1.99 -24.21 -10.31
CA LYS A 113 -3.45 -24.33 -10.36
C LYS A 113 -4.14 -23.08 -9.81
N GLN A 114 -3.76 -22.59 -8.63
CA GLN A 114 -4.39 -21.42 -8.03
C GLN A 114 -4.12 -20.16 -8.86
N CYS A 115 -2.86 -19.91 -9.23
CA CYS A 115 -2.47 -18.75 -10.02
C CYS A 115 -3.06 -18.74 -11.44
N SER A 116 -3.57 -19.87 -11.94
CA SER A 116 -4.23 -19.94 -13.26
C SER A 116 -5.43 -18.99 -13.41
N ILE A 117 -6.01 -18.51 -12.30
CA ILE A 117 -7.06 -17.49 -12.31
C ILE A 117 -6.65 -16.24 -13.10
N ILE A 118 -5.38 -15.85 -13.03
CA ILE A 118 -4.81 -14.68 -13.75
C ILE A 118 -4.99 -14.82 -15.26
N ASN A 119 -4.90 -16.05 -15.78
CA ASN A 119 -5.06 -16.38 -17.20
C ASN A 119 -6.47 -16.85 -17.56
N SER A 120 -7.42 -16.79 -16.62
CA SER A 120 -8.77 -17.31 -16.80
C SER A 120 -9.75 -16.22 -17.25
N ALA A 121 -10.97 -16.65 -17.58
CA ALA A 121 -12.08 -15.78 -17.96
C ALA A 121 -12.37 -14.65 -16.96
N THR A 122 -11.99 -14.81 -15.70
CA THR A 122 -12.10 -13.77 -14.67
C THR A 122 -11.39 -12.47 -15.07
N PHE A 123 -10.28 -12.56 -15.80
CA PHE A 123 -9.44 -11.41 -16.18
C PHE A 123 -9.41 -11.13 -17.69
N ASP A 124 -10.26 -11.78 -18.50
CA ASP A 124 -10.25 -11.64 -19.97
C ASP A 124 -10.29 -10.18 -20.44
N ALA A 125 -11.13 -9.36 -19.81
CA ALA A 125 -11.25 -7.94 -20.16
C ALA A 125 -9.96 -7.14 -19.92
N CYS A 126 -9.09 -7.61 -19.01
CA CYS A 126 -7.83 -6.95 -18.68
C CYS A 126 -6.66 -7.45 -19.54
N HIS A 127 -6.70 -8.69 -20.04
CA HIS A 127 -5.60 -9.29 -20.82
C HIS A 127 -5.18 -8.46 -22.03
N ALA A 128 -6.09 -7.70 -22.63
CA ALA A 128 -5.80 -6.80 -23.74
C ALA A 128 -5.03 -5.53 -23.34
N HIS A 129 -5.00 -5.19 -22.06
CA HIS A 129 -4.41 -3.95 -21.53
C HIS A 129 -3.17 -4.20 -20.66
N VAL A 130 -3.14 -5.33 -19.94
CA VAL A 130 -2.02 -5.71 -19.07
C VAL A 130 -1.63 -7.15 -19.40
N GLU A 131 -0.34 -7.37 -19.68
CA GLU A 131 0.20 -8.69 -20.00
C GLU A 131 0.22 -9.60 -18.76
N PRO A 132 -0.53 -10.72 -18.74
CA PRO A 132 -0.67 -11.57 -17.55
C PRO A 132 0.59 -12.38 -17.21
N ALA A 133 1.47 -12.68 -18.18
CA ALA A 133 2.55 -13.66 -18.00
C ALA A 133 3.44 -13.36 -16.77
N LYS A 134 3.88 -12.10 -16.60
CA LYS A 134 4.74 -11.69 -15.48
C LYS A 134 4.04 -11.83 -14.12
N TYR A 135 2.75 -11.53 -14.06
CA TYR A 135 1.96 -11.65 -12.83
C TYR A 135 1.68 -13.12 -12.48
N TYR A 136 1.43 -13.95 -13.49
CA TYR A 136 1.29 -15.39 -13.31
C TYR A 136 2.58 -16.02 -12.77
N GLU A 137 3.73 -15.70 -13.38
CA GLU A 137 5.04 -16.21 -12.93
C GLU A 137 5.38 -15.76 -11.50
N ALA A 138 5.14 -14.48 -11.18
CA ALA A 138 5.31 -13.95 -9.84
C ALA A 138 4.40 -14.68 -8.83
N CYS A 139 3.11 -14.83 -9.16
CA CYS A 139 2.16 -15.57 -8.31
C CYS A 139 2.62 -17.00 -8.03
N VAL A 140 3.09 -17.72 -9.06
CA VAL A 140 3.56 -19.11 -8.90
C VAL A 140 4.81 -19.16 -8.01
N SER A 141 5.76 -18.25 -8.23
CA SER A 141 6.97 -18.12 -7.42
C SER A 141 6.62 -17.85 -5.95
N ASP A 142 5.79 -16.85 -5.67
CA ASP A 142 5.41 -16.44 -4.32
C ASP A 142 4.63 -17.56 -3.59
N ALA A 143 3.69 -18.21 -4.28
CA ALA A 143 2.93 -19.34 -3.75
C ALA A 143 3.82 -20.57 -3.44
N CYS A 144 4.92 -20.77 -4.17
CA CYS A 144 5.92 -21.79 -3.86
C CYS A 144 6.86 -21.38 -2.71
N ALA A 145 7.12 -20.08 -2.55
CA ALA A 145 8.00 -19.55 -1.50
C ALA A 145 7.34 -19.53 -0.12
N CYS A 146 6.01 -19.39 -0.05
CA CYS A 146 5.29 -19.36 1.22
C CYS A 146 5.09 -20.76 1.81
N ASP A 147 6.14 -21.35 2.36
CA ASP A 147 6.21 -22.73 2.86
C ASP A 147 6.03 -22.88 4.38
N SER A 148 5.92 -21.77 5.11
CA SER A 148 5.81 -21.71 6.58
C SER A 148 4.38 -21.48 7.09
N GLY A 149 3.38 -21.63 6.22
CA GLY A 149 1.98 -21.26 6.46
C GLY A 149 1.64 -19.89 5.88
N GLY A 150 0.35 -19.62 5.63
CA GLY A 150 -0.09 -18.39 4.96
C GLY A 150 -0.10 -18.48 3.43
N ASP A 151 -0.05 -19.70 2.86
CA ASP A 151 -0.07 -19.99 1.43
C ASP A 151 -1.17 -19.23 0.66
N CYS A 152 -2.35 -19.13 1.28
CA CYS A 152 -3.47 -18.38 0.74
C CYS A 152 -3.18 -16.88 0.67
N GLU A 153 -2.48 -16.30 1.65
CA GLU A 153 -2.19 -14.85 1.68
C GLU A 153 -1.27 -14.45 0.52
N CYS A 154 -0.21 -15.21 0.26
CA CYS A 154 0.72 -14.92 -0.83
C CYS A 154 0.06 -15.02 -2.20
N PHE A 155 -0.75 -16.07 -2.41
CA PHE A 155 -1.58 -16.21 -3.61
C PHE A 155 -2.54 -15.03 -3.77
N CYS A 156 -3.29 -14.68 -2.71
CA CYS A 156 -4.25 -13.58 -2.77
C CYS A 156 -3.58 -12.23 -3.03
N THR A 157 -2.39 -12.02 -2.47
CA THR A 157 -1.61 -10.78 -2.66
C THR A 157 -1.16 -10.65 -4.11
N ALA A 158 -0.65 -11.73 -4.72
CA ALA A 158 -0.23 -11.73 -6.11
C ALA A 158 -1.39 -11.49 -7.09
N VAL A 159 -2.55 -12.11 -6.85
CA VAL A 159 -3.74 -11.87 -7.68
C VAL A 159 -4.31 -10.47 -7.48
N ALA A 160 -4.32 -9.95 -6.24
CA ALA A 160 -4.73 -8.57 -5.96
C ALA A 160 -3.85 -7.54 -6.69
N ALA A 161 -2.54 -7.78 -6.77
CA ALA A 161 -1.63 -6.92 -7.51
C ALA A 161 -1.96 -6.86 -9.01
N TYR A 162 -2.36 -7.99 -9.60
CA TYR A 162 -2.81 -8.01 -11.00
C TYR A 162 -4.15 -7.28 -11.17
N ALA A 163 -5.11 -7.49 -10.26
CA ALA A 163 -6.38 -6.77 -10.26
C ALA A 163 -6.19 -5.25 -10.12
N GLN A 164 -5.23 -4.80 -9.31
CA GLN A 164 -4.89 -3.38 -9.20
C GLN A 164 -4.28 -2.84 -10.50
N ALA A 165 -3.40 -3.60 -11.16
CA ALA A 165 -2.83 -3.19 -12.44
C ALA A 165 -3.90 -3.06 -13.53
N CYS A 166 -4.88 -3.97 -13.55
CA CYS A 166 -6.07 -3.86 -14.41
C CYS A 166 -6.88 -2.60 -14.12
N HIS A 167 -7.09 -2.31 -12.84
CA HIS A 167 -7.83 -1.13 -12.42
C HIS A 167 -7.13 0.17 -12.82
N ASP A 168 -5.80 0.23 -12.68
CA ASP A 168 -4.99 1.40 -13.05
C ASP A 168 -5.09 1.74 -14.55
N VAL A 169 -5.42 0.77 -15.41
CA VAL A 169 -5.72 0.97 -16.84
C VAL A 169 -7.22 1.07 -17.15
N GLY A 170 -8.06 1.21 -16.12
CA GLY A 170 -9.50 1.45 -16.23
C GLY A 170 -10.38 0.20 -16.28
N VAL A 171 -9.81 -1.00 -16.05
CA VAL A 171 -10.55 -2.27 -16.07
C VAL A 171 -10.77 -2.77 -14.63
N CYS A 172 -11.99 -2.58 -14.13
CA CYS A 172 -12.36 -3.07 -12.81
C CYS A 172 -12.71 -4.56 -12.83
N VAL A 173 -11.98 -5.39 -12.06
CA VAL A 173 -12.18 -6.84 -12.00
C VAL A 173 -12.59 -7.28 -10.60
N SER A 174 -13.75 -7.93 -10.48
CA SER A 174 -14.19 -8.58 -9.24
C SER A 174 -13.80 -10.06 -9.26
N TRP A 175 -12.68 -10.40 -8.62
CA TRP A 175 -12.06 -11.73 -8.74
C TRP A 175 -12.24 -12.62 -7.50
N ARG A 176 -12.53 -12.03 -6.34
CA ARG A 176 -12.72 -12.76 -5.07
C ARG A 176 -14.06 -13.45 -5.03
N THR A 177 -14.09 -14.65 -4.45
CA THR A 177 -15.30 -15.46 -4.25
C THR A 177 -15.28 -16.08 -2.84
N PRO A 178 -16.38 -16.70 -2.38
CA PRO A 178 -16.36 -17.43 -1.10
C PRO A 178 -15.28 -18.53 -1.04
N ASP A 179 -14.89 -19.10 -2.19
CA ASP A 179 -13.88 -20.15 -2.28
C ASP A 179 -12.48 -19.62 -2.61
N ILE A 180 -12.38 -18.40 -3.17
CA ILE A 180 -11.14 -17.79 -3.64
C ILE A 180 -10.92 -16.47 -2.91
N CYS A 181 -9.98 -16.45 -1.98
CA CYS A 181 -9.58 -15.25 -1.24
C CYS A 181 -10.76 -14.49 -0.62
N PRO A 182 -11.63 -15.18 0.15
CA PRO A 182 -12.86 -14.61 0.69
C PRO A 182 -12.58 -13.44 1.62
N LEU A 183 -13.54 -12.53 1.69
CA LEU A 183 -13.52 -11.34 2.54
C LEU A 183 -14.80 -11.26 3.36
N PHE A 184 -14.66 -10.78 4.58
CA PHE A 184 -15.76 -10.64 5.53
C PHE A 184 -16.04 -9.16 5.80
N CYS A 185 -16.45 -8.42 4.78
CA CYS A 185 -16.77 -6.99 4.93
C CYS A 185 -18.03 -6.75 5.78
N ASP A 186 -18.91 -7.74 5.88
CA ASP A 186 -20.10 -7.73 6.70
C ASP A 186 -19.81 -7.80 8.20
N TYR A 187 -18.62 -8.27 8.60
CA TYR A 187 -18.13 -8.23 9.97
C TYR A 187 -18.23 -6.83 10.61
N TYR A 188 -18.07 -5.78 9.82
CA TYR A 188 -18.13 -4.39 10.28
C TYR A 188 -19.54 -3.82 10.39
N ASN A 189 -20.56 -4.56 9.96
CA ASN A 189 -21.94 -4.14 10.12
C ASN A 189 -22.42 -4.39 11.55
N ALA A 190 -23.01 -3.38 12.18
CA ALA A 190 -23.79 -3.58 13.40
C ALA A 190 -25.06 -4.39 13.09
N ASP A 191 -25.64 -5.04 14.11
CA ASP A 191 -26.87 -5.82 13.97
C ASP A 191 -27.94 -5.03 13.20
N SER A 192 -28.50 -5.65 12.16
CA SER A 192 -29.51 -5.07 11.23
C SER A 192 -29.07 -3.91 10.33
N GLN A 193 -27.78 -3.59 10.26
CA GLN A 193 -27.23 -2.63 9.30
C GLN A 193 -26.52 -3.32 8.12
N CYS A 194 -26.46 -2.63 6.98
CA CYS A 194 -25.76 -3.08 5.78
C CYS A 194 -25.03 -1.87 5.18
N THR A 195 -24.03 -1.40 5.91
CA THR A 195 -23.28 -0.19 5.57
C THR A 195 -21.95 -0.54 4.90
N TRP A 196 -21.26 -1.57 5.36
CA TRP A 196 -19.97 -1.99 4.82
C TRP A 196 -20.14 -2.98 3.67
N HIS A 197 -19.47 -2.66 2.56
CA HIS A 197 -19.50 -3.48 1.35
C HIS A 197 -18.11 -3.64 0.77
N TYR A 198 -17.85 -4.83 0.23
CA TYR A 198 -16.70 -5.05 -0.62
C TYR A 198 -16.79 -4.20 -1.89
N LYS A 199 -15.71 -3.50 -2.20
CA LYS A 199 -15.50 -2.75 -3.42
C LYS A 199 -14.21 -3.24 -4.09
N PRO A 200 -14.30 -4.01 -5.20
CA PRO A 200 -13.13 -4.59 -5.85
C PRO A 200 -12.15 -3.54 -6.39
N CYS A 201 -12.66 -2.34 -6.67
CA CYS A 201 -11.94 -1.25 -7.31
C CYS A 201 -12.16 0.06 -6.55
N GLY A 202 -12.28 -0.05 -5.23
CA GLY A 202 -12.49 1.08 -4.32
C GLY A 202 -13.85 1.75 -4.39
N SER A 203 -13.99 2.78 -3.56
CA SER A 203 -15.17 3.64 -3.50
C SER A 203 -14.80 5.04 -3.97
N PRO A 204 -15.72 5.76 -4.63
CA PRO A 204 -15.55 7.19 -4.88
C PRO A 204 -15.18 7.95 -3.61
N CYS A 205 -14.44 9.05 -3.76
CA CYS A 205 -14.00 9.90 -2.65
C CYS A 205 -15.19 10.24 -1.73
N MET A 206 -15.07 9.86 -0.47
CA MET A 206 -16.13 10.00 0.52
C MET A 206 -15.81 11.12 1.52
N ARG A 207 -16.86 11.73 2.06
CA ARG A 207 -16.72 12.69 3.16
C ARG A 207 -16.46 11.93 4.44
N THR A 208 -15.38 12.29 5.11
CA THR A 208 -15.00 11.71 6.39
C THR A 208 -14.70 12.81 7.40
N CYS A 209 -14.49 12.46 8.67
CA CYS A 209 -14.14 13.47 9.67
C CYS A 209 -12.71 13.97 9.56
N GLN A 210 -11.80 13.19 8.96
CA GLN A 210 -10.47 13.67 8.59
C GLN A 210 -10.45 14.37 7.22
N ASN A 211 -11.43 14.10 6.34
CA ASN A 211 -11.64 14.83 5.09
C ASN A 211 -13.08 15.40 4.97
N PRO A 212 -13.40 16.49 5.70
CA PRO A 212 -14.74 17.08 5.68
C PRO A 212 -15.13 17.67 4.33
N SER A 213 -14.14 18.04 3.52
CA SER A 213 -14.36 18.64 2.19
C SER A 213 -14.86 17.62 1.16
N GLY A 214 -14.56 16.32 1.35
CA GLY A 214 -14.82 15.29 0.35
C GLY A 214 -14.01 15.48 -0.93
N HIS A 215 -12.94 16.28 -0.89
CA HIS A 215 -12.01 16.44 -2.00
C HIS A 215 -10.79 15.56 -1.76
N CYS A 216 -10.52 14.65 -2.70
CA CYS A 216 -9.32 13.82 -2.71
C CYS A 216 -8.40 14.36 -3.80
N LEU A 217 -7.10 14.50 -3.52
CA LEU A 217 -6.12 15.18 -4.39
C LEU A 217 -5.77 14.43 -5.68
N ARG A 218 -6.39 13.27 -5.91
CA ARG A 218 -6.51 12.51 -7.16
C ARG A 218 -7.62 11.49 -6.89
N ASP A 219 -8.23 10.95 -7.95
CA ASP A 219 -8.82 9.62 -7.84
C ASP A 219 -7.68 8.71 -7.39
N LEU A 220 -7.58 8.44 -6.08
CA LEU A 220 -6.92 7.23 -5.60
C LEU A 220 -7.52 6.15 -6.46
N GLY A 221 -6.75 5.59 -7.40
CA GLY A 221 -7.24 4.68 -8.42
C GLY A 221 -7.88 3.49 -7.75
N GLY A 222 -9.17 3.63 -7.45
CA GLY A 222 -9.86 3.01 -6.32
C GLY A 222 -9.24 1.72 -5.81
N LEU A 223 -8.69 1.79 -4.59
CA LEU A 223 -8.05 0.65 -3.94
C LEU A 223 -9.10 -0.37 -3.51
N GLU A 224 -8.87 -1.65 -3.82
CA GLU A 224 -9.69 -2.75 -3.32
C GLU A 224 -9.91 -2.65 -1.80
N GLY A 225 -11.12 -2.94 -1.32
CA GLY A 225 -11.35 -3.04 0.12
C GLY A 225 -12.81 -3.06 0.54
N CYS A 226 -13.03 -3.09 1.85
CA CYS A 226 -14.35 -2.86 2.44
C CYS A 226 -14.53 -1.36 2.68
N TYR A 227 -15.62 -0.80 2.18
CA TYR A 227 -15.95 0.62 2.35
C TYR A 227 -17.38 0.77 2.88
N PRO A 228 -17.62 1.76 3.76
CA PRO A 228 -18.95 2.08 4.25
C PRO A 228 -19.72 2.92 3.22
N LYS A 229 -21.01 2.63 3.07
CA LYS A 229 -21.98 3.45 2.34
C LYS A 229 -22.87 4.16 3.35
N CYS A 230 -22.51 5.39 3.68
CA CYS A 230 -23.27 6.17 4.65
C CYS A 230 -24.65 6.61 4.12
N PRO A 231 -25.71 6.53 4.93
CA PRO A 231 -27.05 6.95 4.54
C PRO A 231 -27.18 8.48 4.51
N LEU A 232 -28.20 9.00 3.82
CA LEU A 232 -28.39 10.44 3.62
C LEU A 232 -28.53 11.26 4.90
N GLY A 233 -29.07 10.66 5.97
CA GLY A 233 -29.21 11.32 7.27
C GLY A 233 -27.90 11.44 8.06
N THR A 234 -26.91 10.60 7.77
CA THR A 234 -25.59 10.60 8.40
C THR A 234 -24.48 10.43 7.36
N PRO A 235 -24.28 11.41 6.46
CA PRO A 235 -23.49 11.21 5.24
C PRO A 235 -21.97 11.28 5.44
N ILE A 236 -21.47 11.48 6.67
CA ILE A 236 -20.05 11.62 6.97
C ILE A 236 -19.58 10.37 7.73
N PHE A 237 -18.51 9.74 7.28
CA PHE A 237 -17.92 8.62 8.01
C PHE A 237 -16.88 9.10 9.02
N ASP A 238 -17.06 8.73 10.29
CA ASP A 238 -16.07 8.97 11.36
C ASP A 238 -15.14 7.77 11.46
N GLU A 239 -13.90 7.96 11.00
CA GLU A 239 -12.86 6.94 10.96
C GLU A 239 -12.41 6.47 12.35
N ASN A 240 -12.63 7.27 13.39
CA ASN A 240 -12.22 6.91 14.74
C ASN A 240 -13.24 5.98 15.41
N THR A 241 -14.52 6.17 15.11
CA THR A 241 -15.63 5.37 15.68
C THR A 241 -16.11 4.28 14.73
N MET A 242 -15.65 4.29 13.47
CA MET A 242 -16.09 3.39 12.40
C MET A 242 -17.59 3.47 12.12
N GLN A 243 -18.18 4.66 12.25
CA GLN A 243 -19.63 4.90 12.11
C GLN A 243 -19.95 6.09 11.22
N CYS A 244 -21.15 6.05 10.62
CA CYS A 244 -21.69 7.17 9.85
C CYS A 244 -22.39 8.16 10.78
N VAL A 245 -21.97 9.43 10.74
CA VAL A 245 -22.46 10.53 11.58
C VAL A 245 -23.02 11.68 10.73
N ALA A 246 -23.95 12.46 11.31
CA ALA A 246 -24.49 13.65 10.66
C ALA A 246 -23.50 14.82 10.67
N THR A 247 -22.75 14.93 11.77
CA THR A 247 -21.73 15.95 12.01
C THR A 247 -20.53 15.31 12.70
N CYS A 248 -19.34 15.80 12.38
CA CYS A 248 -18.13 15.31 13.03
C CYS A 248 -18.05 15.77 14.48
N PRO A 249 -17.56 14.91 15.39
CA PRO A 249 -17.23 15.35 16.73
C PRO A 249 -16.23 16.51 16.66
N ILE A 250 -16.42 17.52 17.51
CA ILE A 250 -15.49 18.65 17.60
C ILE A 250 -14.13 18.06 17.98
N PRO A 251 -13.05 18.31 17.21
CA PRO A 251 -11.75 17.77 17.53
C PRO A 251 -11.33 18.24 18.92
N THR A 252 -11.26 17.32 19.88
CA THR A 252 -10.45 17.54 21.07
C THR A 252 -9.00 17.64 20.59
N PRO A 253 -8.27 18.73 20.88
CA PRO A 253 -6.91 18.86 20.39
C PRO A 253 -6.10 17.65 20.86
N PRO A 254 -5.43 16.90 19.96
CA PRO A 254 -4.63 15.77 20.38
C PRO A 254 -3.53 16.27 21.33
N PRO A 255 -3.20 15.51 22.39
CA PRO A 255 -2.11 15.88 23.28
C PRO A 255 -0.80 15.99 22.46
N PRO A 256 0.11 16.91 22.83
CA PRO A 256 1.38 17.05 22.12
C PRO A 256 2.18 15.74 22.17
N THR A 257 2.59 15.23 21.00
CA THR A 257 3.17 13.89 20.84
C THR A 257 4.69 13.87 20.70
N CYS A 258 5.31 14.95 20.21
CA CYS A 258 6.77 15.01 20.06
C CYS A 258 7.43 15.54 21.33
N ARG A 259 8.44 14.83 21.85
CA ARG A 259 9.29 15.31 22.96
C ARG A 259 10.71 15.51 22.48
N VAL A 260 11.17 16.77 22.45
CA VAL A 260 12.53 17.16 22.04
C VAL A 260 13.13 18.05 23.11
N HIS A 261 14.28 17.66 23.66
CA HIS A 261 14.95 18.33 24.79
C HIS A 261 14.02 18.61 26.00
N GLY A 262 13.11 17.68 26.29
CA GLY A 262 12.16 17.82 27.39
C GLY A 262 10.96 18.73 27.12
N LYS A 263 10.93 19.47 25.99
CA LYS A 263 9.77 20.26 25.56
C LYS A 263 8.84 19.42 24.68
N LEU A 264 7.54 19.62 24.90
CA LEU A 264 6.47 18.98 24.14
C LEU A 264 6.08 19.87 22.96
N TYR A 265 6.08 19.29 21.76
CA TYR A 265 5.69 19.96 20.53
C TYR A 265 4.42 19.32 19.97
N ARG A 266 3.53 20.17 19.45
CA ARG A 266 2.32 19.71 18.75
C ARG A 266 2.68 19.28 17.33
N PRO A 267 1.92 18.34 16.75
CA PRO A 267 1.97 18.07 15.32
C PRO A 267 1.93 19.37 14.49
N GLY A 268 2.80 19.50 13.50
CA GLY A 268 2.96 20.70 12.67
C GLY A 268 3.80 21.82 13.29
N ALA A 269 4.15 21.76 14.57
CA ALA A 269 4.99 22.77 15.19
C ALA A 269 6.44 22.68 14.69
N ARG A 270 7.06 23.83 14.41
CA ARG A 270 8.50 23.90 14.09
C ARG A 270 9.30 23.58 15.35
N VAL A 271 10.18 22.59 15.24
CA VAL A 271 11.10 22.17 16.29
C VAL A 271 12.45 22.86 16.03
N PRO A 272 12.99 23.62 17.00
CA PRO A 272 14.32 24.21 16.90
C PRO A 272 15.40 23.12 16.79
N THR A 273 16.44 23.35 15.99
CA THR A 273 17.58 22.44 15.89
C THR A 273 18.88 23.10 16.26
N ASP A 274 19.66 22.42 17.11
CA ASP A 274 20.96 22.90 17.59
C ASP A 274 22.12 22.50 16.67
N LYS A 275 21.90 21.67 15.65
CA LYS A 275 22.94 21.19 14.72
C LYS A 275 22.61 21.51 13.25
N ASN A 276 23.53 22.22 12.60
CA ASN A 276 23.55 22.36 11.13
C ASN A 276 24.17 21.09 10.51
N CYS A 277 23.55 20.52 9.48
CA CYS A 277 23.95 19.27 8.83
C CYS A 277 25.21 19.37 7.93
N TYR A 278 26.12 20.33 8.15
CA TYR A 278 27.34 20.50 7.33
C TYR A 278 28.61 19.89 7.94
N SER A 279 28.53 19.19 9.07
CA SER A 279 29.66 18.41 9.56
C SER A 279 29.53 16.96 9.07
N TRP A 280 30.17 16.68 7.94
CA TRP A 280 30.60 15.33 7.57
C TRP A 280 31.74 14.89 8.47
#